data_AF-A0A182ANK7-F1
#
_entry.id   AF-A0A182ANK7-F1
#
_cell.length_a   1.000
_cell.length_b   1.000
_cell.length_c   1.000
_cell.angle_alpha   90.00
_cell.angle_beta   90.00
_cell.angle_gamma   90.00
#
_symmetry.space_group_name_H-M   'P 1'
#
loop_
_entity.id
_entity.type
_entity.pdbx_description
1 polymer ?
#
loop_
_entity_poly.entity_id
_entity_poly.type
_entity_poly.pdbx_seq_one_letter_code
_entity_poly.pdbx_strand_id
1 'polypeptide(L)' 'MTASPTPLPAIGEPCWRDLISPGTGATVLSLESSSPEDPMVELSYDEGGGGWWPLSTLVFAAD' A
#
# COMPACT_ATOMS: atom_id res chain seq x y z
N MET A 1 -3.33 15.33 18.39
CA MET A 1 -4.20 14.80 17.33
C MET A 1 -4.06 13.30 17.37
N THR A 2 -5.11 12.57 17.72
CA THR A 2 -5.10 11.10 17.70
C THR A 2 -5.05 10.72 16.22
N ALA A 3 -3.90 10.29 15.72
CA ALA A 3 -3.83 9.67 14.42
C ALA A 3 -4.66 8.39 14.51
N SER A 4 -5.88 8.41 13.98
CA SER A 4 -6.59 7.16 13.73
C SER A 4 -5.68 6.35 12.80
N PRO A 5 -5.23 5.15 13.20
CA PRO A 5 -4.37 4.36 12.34
C PRO A 5 -5.14 4.11 11.05
N THR A 6 -4.54 4.49 9.92
CA THR A 6 -5.08 4.12 8.61
C THR A 6 -5.26 2.60 8.62
N PRO A 7 -6.47 2.09 8.36
CA PRO A 7 -6.68 0.65 8.34
C PRO A 7 -5.74 0.01 7.30
N LEU A 8 -5.19 -1.14 7.64
CA LEU A 8 -4.37 -1.92 6.71
C LEU A 8 -5.25 -2.36 5.52
N PRO A 9 -4.76 -2.24 4.28
CA PRO A 9 -5.48 -2.74 3.10
C PRO A 9 -5.52 -4.27 3.12
N ALA A 10 -6.47 -4.87 2.41
CA ALA A 10 -6.49 -6.31 2.25
C ALA A 10 -5.47 -6.78 1.20
N ILE A 11 -4.92 -7.98 1.40
CA ILE A 11 -4.08 -8.64 0.40
C ILE A 11 -4.92 -8.88 -0.85
N GLY A 12 -4.35 -8.56 -2.02
CA GLY A 12 -5.03 -8.62 -3.31
C GLY A 12 -5.73 -7.32 -3.70
N GLU A 13 -5.79 -6.32 -2.82
CA GLU A 13 -6.37 -5.02 -3.18
C GLU A 13 -5.44 -4.19 -4.08
N PRO A 14 -6.02 -3.47 -5.06
CA PRO A 14 -5.28 -2.51 -5.84
C PRO A 14 -4.96 -1.28 -4.99
N CYS A 15 -3.75 -0.77 -5.17
CA CYS A 15 -3.28 0.44 -4.55
C CYS A 15 -2.42 1.23 -5.53
N TRP A 16 -2.29 2.52 -5.27
CA TRP A 16 -1.42 3.41 -6.01
C TRP A 16 -0.55 4.14 -4.99
N ARG A 17 0.72 4.35 -5.30
CA ARG A 17 1.46 5.41 -4.61
C ARG A 17 0.98 6.74 -5.20
N ASP A 18 1.15 7.82 -4.45
CA ASP A 18 0.91 9.20 -4.93
C ASP A 18 1.56 9.52 -6.31
N LEU A 19 2.56 8.72 -6.71
CA LEU A 19 3.31 8.83 -7.96
C LEU A 19 3.36 7.54 -8.81
N ILE A 20 2.68 6.47 -8.42
CA ILE A 20 2.60 5.27 -9.28
C ILE A 20 1.53 5.58 -10.33
N SER A 21 1.96 5.58 -11.60
CA SER A 21 1.18 6.01 -12.75
C SER A 21 -0.31 5.62 -12.68
N PRO A 22 -1.24 6.53 -12.99
CA PRO A 22 -2.68 6.28 -12.95
C PRO A 22 -3.16 5.15 -13.89
N GLY A 23 -2.28 4.66 -14.78
CA GLY A 23 -2.52 3.52 -15.66
C GLY A 23 -2.00 2.17 -15.14
N THR A 24 -1.09 2.16 -14.17
CA THR A 24 -0.45 0.93 -13.68
C THR A 24 -0.70 0.81 -12.18
N GLY A 25 -1.73 0.05 -11.78
CA GLY A 25 -1.97 -0.25 -10.37
C GLY A 25 -0.88 -1.14 -9.79
N ALA A 26 -0.78 -1.17 -8.46
CA ALA A 26 0.01 -2.15 -7.73
C ALA A 26 -0.92 -3.01 -6.85
N THR A 27 -0.63 -4.30 -6.74
CA THR A 27 -1.43 -5.22 -5.92
C THR A 27 -0.72 -5.49 -4.61
N VAL A 28 -1.46 -5.40 -3.49
CA VAL A 28 -0.94 -5.78 -2.18
C VAL A 28 -0.69 -7.28 -2.12
N LEU A 29 0.54 -7.69 -1.85
CA LEU A 29 0.92 -9.10 -1.65
C LEU A 29 0.99 -9.48 -0.17
N SER A 30 1.57 -8.59 0.65
CA SER A 30 1.85 -8.87 2.05
C SER A 30 1.82 -7.61 2.88
N LEU A 31 1.62 -7.79 4.19
CA LEU A 31 1.49 -6.71 5.17
C LEU A 31 2.41 -7.03 6.35
N GLU A 32 3.32 -6.11 6.61
CA GLU A 32 4.20 -6.17 7.77
C GLU A 32 3.84 -5.03 8.72
N SER A 33 3.04 -5.37 9.74
CA SER A 33 2.62 -4.46 10.81
C SER A 33 3.58 -4.48 12.01
N SER A 34 4.82 -4.93 11.83
CA SER A 34 5.84 -5.00 12.90
C SER A 34 6.17 -3.61 13.47
N SER A 35 5.98 -2.56 12.67
CA SER A 35 6.06 -1.16 13.10
C SER A 35 4.67 -0.56 13.28
N PRO A 36 4.23 -0.23 14.51
CA PRO A 36 2.91 0.36 14.75
C PRO A 36 2.81 1.82 14.29
N GLU A 37 3.94 2.47 14.04
CA GLU A 37 4.00 3.87 13.60
C GLU A 37 3.78 4.05 12.10
N ASP A 38 4.24 3.08 11.28
CA ASP A 38 4.03 3.07 9.84
C ASP A 38 4.21 1.62 9.32
N PRO A 39 3.11 0.88 9.07
CA PRO A 39 3.21 -0.49 8.60
C PRO A 39 3.71 -0.54 7.16
N MET A 40 4.48 -1.58 6.85
CA MET A 40 5.04 -1.80 5.52
C MET A 40 4.13 -2.74 4.71
N VAL A 41 3.95 -2.43 3.45
CA VAL A 41 3.10 -3.16 2.52
C VAL A 41 3.95 -3.63 1.35
N GLU A 42 3.95 -4.94 1.09
CA GLU A 42 4.60 -5.50 -0.09
C GLU A 42 3.67 -5.38 -1.29
N LEU A 43 4.17 -4.80 -2.36
CA LEU A 43 3.43 -4.56 -3.59
C LEU A 43 4.04 -5.33 -4.76
N SER A 44 3.19 -5.74 -5.68
CA SER A 44 3.58 -6.21 -7.02
C SER A 44 3.04 -5.27 -8.09
N TYR A 45 3.87 -4.93 -9.07
CA TYR A 45 3.50 -4.07 -10.19
C TYR A 45 3.15 -4.90 -11.42
N ASP A 46 2.13 -4.46 -12.17
CA ASP A 46 1.66 -5.15 -13.38
C ASP A 46 2.74 -5.20 -14.48
N GLU A 47 3.57 -4.15 -14.61
CA GLU A 47 4.70 -4.08 -15.55
C GLU A 47 5.89 -5.00 -15.18
N GLY A 48 5.80 -5.69 -14.04
CA GLY A 48 6.87 -6.52 -13.50
C GLY A 48 7.71 -5.76 -12.47
N GLY A 49 7.87 -6.37 -11.30
CA GLY A 49 8.59 -5.81 -10.17
C GLY A 49 7.76 -5.84 -8.89
N GLY A 50 8.41 -5.50 -7.79
CA GLY A 50 7.75 -5.39 -6.49
C GLY A 50 8.62 -4.64 -5.51
N GLY A 51 8.02 -4.26 -4.40
CA GLY A 51 8.74 -3.54 -3.35
C GLY A 51 7.91 -3.36 -2.10
N TRP A 52 8.62 -3.10 -1.01
CA TRP A 52 8.02 -2.78 0.27
C TRP A 52 7.86 -1.28 0.40
N TRP A 53 6.64 -0.84 0.72
CA TRP A 53 6.30 0.57 0.83
C TRP A 53 5.60 0.86 2.15
N PRO A 54 5.92 1.99 2.78
CA PRO A 54 5.17 2.46 3.94
C PRO A 54 3.73 2.78 3.56
N LEU A 55 2.78 2.36 4.40
CA LEU A 55 1.34 2.61 4.20
C LEU A 55 1.04 4.10 4.05
N SER A 56 1.76 4.96 4.78
CA SER A 56 1.67 6.42 4.69
C SER A 56 1.93 7.00 3.29
N THR A 57 2.59 6.25 2.40
CA THR A 57 2.89 6.68 1.02
C THR A 57 1.91 6.15 -0.02
N LEU A 58 0.98 5.30 0.39
CA LEU A 58 0.02 4.63 -0.47
C LEU A 58 -1.36 5.27 -0.39
N VAL A 59 -2.03 5.29 -1.53
CA VAL A 59 -3.41 5.73 -1.73
C VAL A 59 -4.19 4.51 -2.21
N PHE A 60 -5.17 4.10 -1.43
CA PHE A 60 -6.08 3.02 -1.77
C PHE A 60 -7.39 3.62 -2.29
N ALA A 61 -8.03 2.96 -3.24
CA ALA A 61 -9.37 3.36 -3.65
C ALA A 61 -10.28 3.10 -2.44
N ALA A 62 -10.90 4.15 -1.92
CA ALA A 62 -12.04 3.96 -1.05
C ALA A 62 -13.17 3.41 -1.91
N ASP A 63 -13.70 2.24 -1.54
CA ASP A 63 -15.03 1.79 -1.98
C ASP A 63 -16.11 2.75 -1.44
#